data_AF-A0A066YWV2-F1
#
_entry.id   AF-A0A066YWV2-F1
#
_cell.length_a   1.000
_cell.length_b   1.000
_cell.length_c   1.000
_cell.angle_alpha   90.00
_cell.angle_beta   90.00
_cell.angle_gamma   90.00
#
_symmetry.space_group_name_H-M   'P 1'
#
loop_
_entity.id
_entity.type
_entity.pdbx_description
1 polymer ?
#
loop_
_entity_poly.entity_id
_entity_poly.type
_entity_poly.pdbx_seq_one_letter_code
_entity_poly.pdbx_strand_id
1 'polypeptide(L)'
;MTLSSSWDSRRRLSGQTLRSSRTVLQQRAYSYRADGCLTGVEDRLNGRRTFDIDAVGRVTAVRAANWTETYAYDPAGNITSADWPATEATGAALGTRSYDGSQLTAAGRIRYEYDGAGRIVLRQKVRLSRKPDTWRYTWDAEDRLTEVTTPDGTRWRYVYDPFGRRIAKQRLDSTGTAVAERTDFTWDGPVLAEQTTRAADLPAPHTLTWDHRGLRPIAQSESIATAAAVGDGTQEQVDRRFFAIVTDLVGTPTELVDPVTGTIAWRAATTLWGNTSWPSSSTTYTPLRFPGQYFDPETRLHYNLHRYYDPETARYASPDPLGLAPAPNPDTYVRNPHVWTDPLGLSPHPGGGGPDPVEAGEQIGRATRGVPRGSGQLSHIANEVTALGFDQRGAADATDAAARTAFGSSGGVWMDPLPNGNLAVLPTQFQVGAWFEVDPAGTVVPRRGSISLNGFDLVLTPR
;
A
#
# COMPACT_ATOMS: atom_id res chain seq x y z
N MET A 1 -4.75 29.29 -3.32
CA MET A 1 -3.88 28.77 -2.24
C MET A 1 -2.49 28.50 -2.78
N THR A 2 -1.48 28.45 -1.91
CA THR A 2 -0.10 28.14 -2.29
C THR A 2 0.57 27.26 -1.26
N LEU A 3 1.18 26.16 -1.70
CA LEU A 3 2.06 25.31 -0.91
C LEU A 3 3.51 25.54 -1.37
N SER A 4 4.34 26.11 -0.51
CA SER A 4 5.75 26.36 -0.79
C SER A 4 6.60 25.36 -0.02
N SER A 5 7.66 24.85 -0.66
CA SER A 5 8.63 23.94 -0.05
C SER A 5 10.03 24.53 -0.15
N SER A 6 10.87 24.25 0.85
CA SER A 6 12.29 24.60 0.86
C SER A 6 13.13 23.35 1.06
N TRP A 7 14.34 23.35 0.51
CA TRP A 7 15.26 22.22 0.60
C TRP A 7 16.61 22.66 1.14
N ASP A 8 17.28 21.78 1.88
CA ASP A 8 18.65 21.99 2.34
C ASP A 8 19.68 21.73 1.23
N SER A 9 20.96 21.94 1.53
CA SER A 9 22.07 21.72 0.58
C SER A 9 22.22 20.27 0.13
N ARG A 10 21.57 19.31 0.80
CA ARG A 10 21.52 17.89 0.44
C ARG A 10 20.21 17.52 -0.29
N ARG A 11 19.44 18.51 -0.74
CA ARG A 11 18.13 18.36 -1.42
C ARG A 11 17.07 17.65 -0.57
N ARG A 12 17.18 17.69 0.75
CA ARG A 12 16.14 17.18 1.67
C ARG A 12 15.16 18.29 2.00
N LEU A 13 13.88 17.96 2.12
CA LEU A 13 12.83 18.93 2.45
C LEU A 13 13.10 19.57 3.82
N SER A 14 13.53 20.82 3.87
CA SER A 14 13.81 21.53 5.12
C SER A 14 12.58 22.26 5.68
N GLY A 15 11.61 22.57 4.83
CA GLY A 15 10.41 23.26 5.28
C GLY A 15 9.28 23.25 4.26
N GLN A 16 8.07 23.44 4.78
CA GLN A 16 6.83 23.49 4.00
C GLN A 16 5.93 24.58 4.58
N THR A 17 5.27 25.37 3.74
CA THR A 17 4.33 26.41 4.19
C THR A 17 3.11 26.43 3.29
N LEU A 18 1.92 26.22 3.88
CA LEU A 18 0.63 26.35 3.22
C LEU A 18 0.03 27.72 3.54
N ARG A 19 -0.33 28.46 2.50
CA ARG A 19 -1.00 29.76 2.61
C ARG A 19 -2.32 29.79 1.85
N SER A 20 -3.30 30.43 2.49
CA SER A 20 -4.50 30.92 1.83
C SER A 20 -4.49 32.45 1.89
N SER A 21 -4.42 33.09 0.73
CA SER A 21 -4.21 34.54 0.64
C SER A 21 -3.00 34.98 1.48
N ARG A 22 -3.20 35.80 2.53
CA ARG A 22 -2.13 36.25 3.43
C ARG A 22 -1.97 35.38 4.69
N THR A 23 -2.90 34.46 4.94
CA THR A 23 -2.93 33.63 6.16
C THR A 23 -2.10 32.36 5.99
N VAL A 24 -1.23 32.07 6.97
CA VAL A 24 -0.54 30.77 7.08
C VAL A 24 -1.48 29.77 7.73
N LEU A 25 -1.88 28.77 6.97
CA LEU A 25 -2.73 27.67 7.47
C LEU A 25 -1.89 26.60 8.14
N GLN A 26 -0.73 26.27 7.57
CA GLN A 26 0.19 25.27 8.09
C GLN A 26 1.64 25.67 7.76
N GLN A 27 2.57 25.38 8.67
CA GLN A 27 3.99 25.55 8.48
C GLN A 27 4.74 24.42 9.19
N ARG A 28 5.69 23.82 8.46
CA ARG A 28 6.58 22.78 8.97
C ARG A 28 8.03 23.13 8.73
N ALA A 29 8.89 22.85 9.70
CA ALA A 29 10.34 22.83 9.52
C ALA A 29 10.89 21.49 9.98
N TYR A 30 11.81 20.92 9.20
CA TYR A 30 12.37 19.59 9.41
C TYR A 30 13.86 19.70 9.75
N SER A 31 14.28 18.92 10.75
CA SER A 31 15.68 18.78 11.14
C SER A 31 16.12 17.34 10.96
N TYR A 32 17.37 17.16 10.53
CA TYR A 32 17.90 15.85 10.17
C TYR A 32 19.27 15.62 10.81
N ARG A 33 19.55 14.36 11.12
CA ARG A 33 20.90 13.87 11.37
C ARG A 33 21.68 13.83 10.04
N ALA A 34 23.02 13.70 10.12
CA ALA A 34 23.89 13.69 8.96
C ALA A 34 23.60 12.53 7.98
N ASP A 35 23.09 11.42 8.50
CA ASP A 35 22.71 10.20 7.75
C ASP A 35 21.30 10.26 7.14
N GLY A 36 20.60 11.40 7.25
CA GLY A 36 19.27 11.56 6.66
C GLY A 36 18.09 11.24 7.58
N CYS A 37 18.33 10.69 8.77
CA CYS A 37 17.24 10.41 9.70
C CYS A 37 16.62 11.72 10.25
N LEU A 38 15.29 11.78 10.29
CA LEU A 38 14.54 12.92 10.82
C LEU A 38 14.71 13.02 12.34
N THR A 39 15.25 14.12 12.84
CA THR A 39 15.47 14.36 14.29
C THR A 39 14.47 15.31 14.89
N GLY A 40 13.77 16.12 14.08
CA GLY A 40 12.73 17.00 14.58
C GLY A 40 11.79 17.56 13.52
N VAL A 41 10.57 17.84 13.95
CA VAL A 41 9.55 18.57 13.19
C VAL A 41 9.01 19.69 14.06
N GLU A 42 9.17 20.93 13.62
CA GLU A 42 8.38 22.05 14.11
C GLU A 42 7.11 22.13 13.26
N ASP A 43 5.95 21.87 13.84
CA ASP A 43 4.65 21.90 13.14
C ASP A 43 3.74 22.94 13.79
N ARG A 44 3.22 23.88 13.01
CA ARG A 44 2.34 24.97 13.51
C ARG A 44 1.05 24.43 14.13
N LEU A 45 0.53 23.32 13.63
CA LEU A 45 -0.76 22.77 14.01
C LEU A 45 -0.67 21.66 15.05
N ASN A 46 0.35 20.79 14.93
CA ASN A 46 0.56 19.63 15.78
C ASN A 46 1.67 19.83 16.83
N GLY A 47 2.33 20.98 16.83
CA GLY A 47 3.41 21.31 17.75
C GLY A 47 4.73 20.63 17.40
N ARG A 48 5.73 20.95 18.23
CA ARG A 48 7.10 20.43 18.10
C ARG A 48 7.17 18.94 18.46
N ARG A 49 7.87 18.18 17.64
CA ARG A 49 8.25 16.78 17.90
C ARG A 49 9.74 16.56 17.65
N THR A 50 10.38 15.75 18.48
CA THR A 50 11.75 15.25 18.27
C THR A 50 11.79 13.74 18.31
N PHE A 51 12.75 13.16 17.61
CA PHE A 51 12.86 11.73 17.43
C PHE A 51 14.17 11.22 18.01
N ASP A 52 14.08 10.26 18.93
CA ASP A 52 15.23 9.49 19.37
C ASP A 52 15.45 8.36 18.38
N ILE A 53 16.68 8.21 17.91
CA ILE A 53 17.02 7.29 16.84
C ILE A 53 18.24 6.48 17.27
N ASP A 54 18.13 5.16 17.20
CA ASP A 54 19.24 4.27 17.52
C ASP A 54 20.38 4.33 16.46
N ALA A 55 21.45 3.59 16.73
CA ALA A 55 22.62 3.55 15.86
C ALA A 55 22.33 2.99 14.46
N VAL A 56 21.26 2.23 14.31
CA VAL A 56 20.88 1.58 13.04
C VAL A 56 19.69 2.26 12.35
N GLY A 57 19.31 3.46 12.81
CA GLY A 57 18.34 4.34 12.16
C GLY A 57 16.87 4.12 12.55
N ARG A 58 16.58 3.28 13.55
CA ARG A 58 15.20 3.05 14.05
C ARG A 58 14.82 4.12 15.06
N VAL A 59 13.59 4.63 14.95
CA VAL A 59 13.06 5.58 15.94
C VAL A 59 12.67 4.81 17.20
N THR A 60 13.28 5.13 18.33
CA THR A 60 12.97 4.51 19.63
C THR A 60 12.04 5.34 20.49
N ALA A 61 11.93 6.65 20.22
CA ALA A 61 10.94 7.50 20.85
C ALA A 61 10.55 8.70 19.97
N VAL A 62 9.29 9.13 20.10
CA VAL A 62 8.82 10.42 19.62
C VAL A 62 8.48 11.26 20.84
N ARG A 63 9.10 12.43 20.99
CA ARG A 63 8.84 13.34 22.12
C ARG A 63 8.16 14.61 21.64
N ALA A 64 6.99 14.88 22.20
CA ALA A 64 6.27 16.14 22.07
C ALA A 64 6.16 16.84 23.44
N ALA A 65 5.56 18.03 23.48
CA ALA A 65 5.46 18.82 24.71
C ALA A 65 4.65 18.13 25.82
N ASN A 66 3.60 17.38 25.46
CA ASN A 66 2.62 16.82 26.40
C ASN A 66 2.39 15.32 26.21
N TRP A 67 3.15 14.66 25.35
CA TRP A 67 3.01 13.24 25.09
C TRP A 67 4.31 12.63 24.56
N THR A 68 4.42 11.30 24.64
CA THR A 68 5.55 10.55 24.13
C THR A 68 5.09 9.24 23.50
N GLU A 69 5.81 8.79 22.49
CA GLU A 69 5.78 7.42 21.98
C GLU A 69 7.11 6.74 22.30
N THR A 70 7.10 5.45 22.65
CA THR A 70 8.31 4.67 22.87
C THR A 70 8.22 3.31 22.19
N TYR A 71 9.35 2.86 21.63
CA TYR A 71 9.47 1.60 20.90
C TYR A 71 10.78 0.90 21.29
N ALA A 72 10.66 -0.35 21.73
CA ALA A 72 11.77 -1.25 21.95
C ALA A 72 11.84 -2.26 20.80
N TYR A 73 13.06 -2.60 20.37
CA TYR A 73 13.30 -3.53 19.26
C TYR A 73 14.24 -4.65 19.68
N ASP A 74 14.02 -5.84 19.13
CA ASP A 74 15.03 -6.90 19.13
C ASP A 74 16.03 -6.75 17.96
N PRO A 75 17.08 -7.60 17.88
CA PRO A 75 18.01 -7.59 16.76
C PRO A 75 17.39 -7.94 15.39
N ALA A 76 16.30 -8.70 15.36
CA ALA A 76 15.57 -9.06 14.14
C ALA A 76 14.63 -7.93 13.65
N GLY A 77 14.56 -6.81 14.39
CA GLY A 77 13.73 -5.66 14.05
C GLY A 77 12.27 -5.79 14.51
N ASN A 78 11.93 -6.82 15.28
CA ASN A 78 10.61 -6.91 15.90
C ASN A 78 10.49 -5.86 16.99
N ILE A 79 9.36 -5.15 17.03
CA ILE A 79 9.05 -4.25 18.15
C ILE A 79 8.63 -5.12 19.34
N THR A 80 9.40 -5.13 20.41
CA THR A 80 9.14 -5.95 21.61
C THR A 80 8.29 -5.23 22.66
N SER A 81 8.23 -3.91 22.61
CA SER A 81 7.32 -3.09 23.42
C SER A 81 7.01 -1.80 22.69
N ALA A 82 5.77 -1.33 22.82
CA ALA A 82 5.35 -0.06 22.24
C ALA A 82 4.37 0.67 23.16
N ASP A 83 4.61 1.95 23.36
CA ASP A 83 3.73 2.85 24.09
C ASP A 83 3.46 4.11 23.27
N TRP A 84 2.23 4.60 23.26
CA TRP A 84 1.82 5.83 22.58
C TRP A 84 0.56 6.40 23.22
N PRO A 85 0.19 7.66 22.92
CA PRO A 85 -1.02 8.30 23.43
C PRO A 85 -2.27 7.69 22.78
N ALA A 86 -2.67 6.51 23.26
CA ALA A 86 -3.67 5.71 22.58
C ALA A 86 -5.09 6.20 22.83
N THR A 87 -5.96 5.94 21.86
CA THR A 87 -7.41 6.03 22.00
C THR A 87 -7.97 4.72 22.54
N GLU A 88 -9.24 4.69 22.95
CA GLU A 88 -9.92 3.44 23.34
C GLU A 88 -9.84 2.37 22.23
N ALA A 89 -9.89 2.80 20.97
CA ALA A 89 -9.80 1.92 19.82
C ALA A 89 -8.44 1.20 19.76
N THR A 90 -7.34 1.92 20.04
CA THR A 90 -5.96 1.50 19.74
C THR A 90 -5.14 1.11 20.97
N GLY A 91 -5.62 1.41 22.18
CA GLY A 91 -4.90 1.16 23.42
C GLY A 91 -4.76 -0.31 23.81
N ALA A 92 -5.35 -1.25 23.06
CA ALA A 92 -5.21 -2.67 23.36
C ALA A 92 -3.85 -3.25 22.96
N ALA A 93 -3.17 -2.65 21.99
CA ALA A 93 -1.87 -3.10 21.49
C ALA A 93 -0.67 -2.50 22.25
N LEU A 94 -0.92 -1.67 23.26
CA LEU A 94 0.11 -1.06 24.10
C LEU A 94 0.84 -2.10 24.97
N GLY A 95 2.10 -1.82 25.24
CA GLY A 95 2.96 -2.61 26.12
C GLY A 95 3.75 -3.69 25.38
N THR A 96 4.02 -4.77 26.10
CA THR A 96 4.90 -5.87 25.66
C THR A 96 4.31 -6.68 24.54
N ARG A 97 5.19 -7.25 23.71
CA ARG A 97 4.86 -8.10 22.57
C ARG A 97 5.62 -9.42 22.67
N SER A 98 4.95 -10.50 22.25
CA SER A 98 5.50 -11.86 22.26
C SER A 98 5.57 -12.38 20.84
N TYR A 99 6.63 -13.13 20.55
CA TYR A 99 6.94 -13.65 19.23
C TYR A 99 7.28 -15.12 19.26
N ASP A 100 6.96 -15.84 18.18
CA ASP A 100 7.57 -17.11 17.80
C ASP A 100 8.35 -16.88 16.50
N GLY A 101 9.68 -16.80 16.60
CA GLY A 101 10.52 -16.28 15.52
C GLY A 101 10.16 -14.82 15.16
N SER A 102 9.67 -14.60 13.93
CA SER A 102 9.13 -13.31 13.50
C SER A 102 7.60 -13.21 13.63
N GLN A 103 6.89 -14.29 13.94
CA GLN A 103 5.43 -14.26 14.05
C GLN A 103 4.99 -13.65 15.39
N LEU A 104 4.16 -12.61 15.33
CA LEU A 104 3.65 -11.90 16.51
C LEU A 104 2.51 -12.69 17.15
N THR A 105 2.74 -13.36 18.26
CA THR A 105 1.69 -14.14 18.94
C THR A 105 0.80 -13.28 19.83
N ALA A 106 1.35 -12.19 20.40
CA ALA A 106 0.59 -11.24 21.21
C ALA A 106 1.17 -9.82 21.19
N ALA A 107 0.30 -8.81 21.23
CA ALA A 107 0.64 -7.41 21.47
C ALA A 107 -0.31 -6.81 22.50
N GLY A 108 0.21 -6.50 23.70
CA GLY A 108 -0.62 -6.06 24.81
C GLY A 108 -1.74 -7.05 25.14
N ARG A 109 -2.98 -6.63 24.94
CA ARG A 109 -4.21 -7.43 25.16
C ARG A 109 -4.75 -8.07 23.87
N ILE A 110 -3.96 -8.08 22.79
CA ILE A 110 -4.34 -8.67 21.51
C ILE A 110 -3.54 -9.95 21.31
N ARG A 111 -4.23 -11.02 20.92
CA ARG A 111 -3.62 -12.28 20.49
C ARG A 111 -3.87 -12.51 19.00
N TYR A 112 -2.95 -13.24 18.38
CA TYR A 112 -3.00 -13.56 16.95
C TYR A 112 -2.85 -15.07 16.75
N GLU A 113 -3.56 -15.61 15.76
CA GLU A 113 -3.39 -16.98 15.30
C GLU A 113 -3.14 -16.95 13.79
N TYR A 114 -2.33 -17.89 13.32
CA TYR A 114 -1.81 -17.94 11.96
C TYR A 114 -2.14 -19.27 11.28
N ASP A 115 -2.28 -19.25 9.95
CA ASP A 115 -2.27 -20.50 9.17
C ASP A 115 -0.84 -20.98 8.89
N GLY A 116 -0.72 -22.13 8.20
CA GLY A 116 0.58 -22.73 7.86
C GLY A 116 1.43 -21.90 6.88
N ALA A 117 0.85 -20.90 6.20
CA ALA A 117 1.57 -19.94 5.37
C ALA A 117 2.02 -18.69 6.15
N GLY A 118 1.71 -18.63 7.45
CA GLY A 118 2.07 -17.52 8.32
C GLY A 118 1.16 -16.30 8.19
N ARG A 119 -0.04 -16.45 7.62
CA ARG A 119 -1.02 -15.37 7.50
C ARG A 119 -1.94 -15.34 8.71
N ILE A 120 -2.26 -14.15 9.20
CA ILE A 120 -3.16 -13.99 10.34
C ILE A 120 -4.55 -14.52 9.95
N VAL A 121 -5.04 -15.54 10.63
CA VAL A 121 -6.42 -16.05 10.48
C VAL A 121 -7.34 -15.58 11.60
N LEU A 122 -6.79 -15.17 12.74
CA LEU A 122 -7.55 -14.62 13.85
C LEU A 122 -6.77 -13.50 14.55
N ARG A 123 -7.45 -12.38 14.79
CA ARG A 123 -6.99 -11.32 15.69
C ARG A 123 -8.04 -11.16 16.78
N GLN A 124 -7.65 -11.31 18.03
CA GLN A 124 -8.58 -11.22 19.15
C GLN A 124 -8.11 -10.23 20.19
N LYS A 125 -8.90 -9.18 20.40
CA LYS A 125 -8.70 -8.15 21.43
C LYS A 125 -9.50 -8.52 22.67
N VAL A 126 -8.79 -8.81 23.76
CA VAL A 126 -9.41 -9.10 25.05
C VAL A 126 -10.07 -7.84 25.61
N ARG A 127 -11.33 -7.97 26.03
CA ARG A 127 -12.07 -6.93 26.76
C ARG A 127 -12.20 -7.34 28.22
N LEU A 128 -12.10 -6.38 29.13
CA LEU A 128 -12.11 -6.64 30.58
C LEU A 128 -13.46 -7.12 31.11
N SER A 129 -14.57 -6.72 30.49
CA SER A 129 -15.93 -6.93 31.02
C SER A 129 -16.95 -7.47 30.01
N ARG A 130 -16.50 -7.89 28.82
CA ARG A 130 -17.36 -8.46 27.76
C ARG A 130 -16.60 -9.50 26.97
N LYS A 131 -17.31 -10.22 26.09
CA LYS A 131 -16.71 -11.11 25.10
C LYS A 131 -15.61 -10.36 24.32
N PRO A 132 -14.50 -11.04 23.98
CA PRO A 132 -13.42 -10.41 23.26
C PRO A 132 -13.86 -10.04 21.85
N ASP A 133 -13.33 -8.94 21.33
CA ASP A 133 -13.52 -8.62 19.92
C ASP A 133 -12.69 -9.58 19.10
N THR A 134 -13.32 -10.33 18.19
CA THR A 134 -12.62 -11.33 17.38
C THR A 134 -12.85 -11.05 15.91
N TRP A 135 -11.76 -10.80 15.19
CA TRP A 135 -11.73 -10.81 13.73
C TRP A 135 -11.27 -12.17 13.25
N ARG A 136 -11.90 -12.68 12.19
CA ARG A 136 -11.47 -13.88 11.47
C ARG A 136 -11.23 -13.53 10.02
N TYR A 137 -10.09 -13.95 9.49
CA TYR A 137 -9.61 -13.60 8.17
C TYR A 137 -9.49 -14.87 7.32
N THR A 138 -9.95 -14.79 6.08
CA THR A 138 -9.86 -15.88 5.10
C THR A 138 -9.03 -15.40 3.92
N TRP A 139 -8.07 -16.22 3.51
CA TRP A 139 -7.11 -15.92 2.46
C TRP A 139 -7.27 -16.90 1.29
N ASP A 140 -6.96 -16.46 0.07
CA ASP A 140 -6.82 -17.36 -1.07
C ASP A 140 -5.41 -17.95 -1.20
N ALA A 141 -5.14 -18.68 -2.28
CA ALA A 141 -3.83 -19.31 -2.51
C ALA A 141 -2.74 -18.31 -2.92
N GLU A 142 -3.10 -17.07 -3.26
CA GLU A 142 -2.18 -16.00 -3.66
C GLU A 142 -1.95 -14.98 -2.53
N ASP A 143 -2.20 -15.38 -1.28
CA ASP A 143 -2.03 -14.56 -0.07
C ASP A 143 -2.87 -13.26 -0.06
N ARG A 144 -4.03 -13.26 -0.76
CA ARG A 144 -4.98 -12.14 -0.75
C ARG A 144 -6.12 -12.41 0.23
N LEU A 145 -6.44 -11.42 1.05
CA LEU A 145 -7.56 -11.50 1.99
C LEU A 145 -8.87 -11.50 1.20
N THR A 146 -9.64 -12.58 1.23
CA THR A 146 -10.89 -12.72 0.48
C THR A 146 -12.12 -12.49 1.34
N GLU A 147 -12.05 -12.77 2.64
CA GLU A 147 -13.15 -12.52 3.58
C GLU A 147 -12.63 -12.09 4.96
N VAL A 148 -13.38 -11.20 5.62
CA VAL A 148 -13.25 -10.97 7.07
C VAL A 148 -14.61 -11.10 7.74
N THR A 149 -14.65 -11.79 8.87
CA THR A 149 -15.76 -11.71 9.83
C THR A 149 -15.33 -10.83 10.99
N THR A 150 -16.02 -9.72 11.18
CA THR A 150 -15.72 -8.73 12.22
C THR A 150 -16.34 -9.12 13.57
N PRO A 151 -15.97 -8.44 14.69
CA PRO A 151 -16.43 -8.81 16.04
C PRO A 151 -17.96 -8.80 16.24
N ASP A 152 -18.69 -7.99 15.49
CA ASP A 152 -20.14 -7.93 15.53
C ASP A 152 -20.83 -9.01 14.68
N GLY A 153 -20.05 -9.86 14.01
CA GLY A 153 -20.52 -10.92 13.12
C GLY A 153 -20.67 -10.49 11.66
N THR A 154 -20.48 -9.21 11.34
CA THR A 154 -20.57 -8.71 9.96
C THR A 154 -19.48 -9.33 9.10
N ARG A 155 -19.88 -9.86 7.94
CA ARG A 155 -18.97 -10.47 6.96
C ARG A 155 -18.72 -9.51 5.81
N TRP A 156 -17.45 -9.39 5.42
CA TRP A 156 -17.01 -8.61 4.29
C TRP A 156 -16.25 -9.48 3.31
N ARG A 157 -16.50 -9.30 2.01
CA ARG A 157 -15.77 -9.96 0.92
C ARG A 157 -14.95 -8.96 0.12
N TYR A 158 -13.81 -9.41 -0.38
CA TYR A 158 -12.91 -8.60 -1.20
C TYR A 158 -12.72 -9.25 -2.57
N VAL A 159 -12.75 -8.43 -3.61
CA VAL A 159 -12.65 -8.87 -5.01
C VAL A 159 -11.42 -8.24 -5.64
N TYR A 160 -10.66 -9.02 -6.38
CA TYR A 160 -9.39 -8.62 -6.98
C TYR A 160 -9.42 -8.81 -8.49
N ASP A 161 -8.66 -8.00 -9.19
CA ASP A 161 -8.34 -8.23 -10.60
C ASP A 161 -7.18 -9.25 -10.75
N PRO A 162 -6.88 -9.72 -11.97
CA PRO A 162 -5.77 -10.64 -12.23
C PRO A 162 -4.38 -10.12 -11.86
N PHE A 163 -4.21 -8.80 -11.70
CA PHE A 163 -2.96 -8.18 -11.25
C PHE A 163 -2.85 -8.14 -9.72
N GLY A 164 -3.89 -8.58 -9.00
CA GLY A 164 -3.94 -8.60 -7.54
C GLY A 164 -4.40 -7.29 -6.91
N ARG A 165 -4.92 -6.34 -7.71
CA ARG A 165 -5.46 -5.08 -7.20
C ARG A 165 -6.88 -5.29 -6.73
N ARG A 166 -7.21 -4.80 -5.53
CA ARG A 166 -8.57 -4.89 -5.01
C ARG A 166 -9.49 -3.97 -5.79
N ILE A 167 -10.46 -4.54 -6.50
CA ILE A 167 -11.44 -3.80 -7.32
C ILE A 167 -12.78 -3.62 -6.60
N ALA A 168 -13.06 -4.39 -5.55
CA ALA A 168 -14.22 -4.14 -4.71
C ALA A 168 -14.07 -4.66 -3.27
N LYS A 169 -14.82 -4.05 -2.35
CA LYS A 169 -15.20 -4.65 -1.07
C LYS A 169 -16.71 -4.66 -0.90
N GLN A 170 -17.23 -5.70 -0.25
CA GLN A 170 -18.66 -5.96 -0.13
C GLN A 170 -19.00 -6.32 1.30
N ARG A 171 -19.85 -5.54 1.95
CA ARG A 171 -20.48 -5.93 3.21
C ARG A 171 -21.69 -6.79 2.89
N LEU A 172 -21.76 -7.97 3.48
CA LEU A 172 -22.89 -8.86 3.32
C LEU A 172 -24.02 -8.48 4.29
N ASP A 173 -25.24 -8.85 3.91
CA ASP A 173 -26.39 -8.78 4.79
C ASP A 173 -26.27 -9.77 5.97
N SER A 174 -27.23 -9.73 6.89
CA SER A 174 -27.24 -10.61 8.07
C SER A 174 -27.36 -12.10 7.71
N THR A 175 -27.83 -12.43 6.50
CA THR A 175 -27.90 -13.82 6.01
C THR A 175 -26.57 -14.28 5.40
N GLY A 176 -25.65 -13.37 5.11
CA GLY A 176 -24.38 -13.67 4.44
C GLY A 176 -24.52 -13.99 2.95
N THR A 177 -25.68 -13.69 2.35
CA THR A 177 -26.02 -14.10 0.98
C THR A 177 -26.05 -12.91 0.04
N ALA A 178 -26.67 -11.80 0.45
CA ALA A 178 -26.81 -10.61 -0.37
C ALA A 178 -25.74 -9.56 -0.02
N VAL A 179 -25.42 -8.69 -0.98
CA VAL A 179 -24.52 -7.54 -0.73
C VAL A 179 -25.37 -6.37 -0.24
N ALA A 180 -25.14 -5.96 1.01
CA ALA A 180 -25.81 -4.82 1.64
C ALA A 180 -25.14 -3.49 1.27
N GLU A 181 -23.82 -3.51 1.09
CA GLU A 181 -23.01 -2.35 0.70
C GLU A 181 -21.84 -2.84 -0.16
N ARG A 182 -21.51 -2.06 -1.20
CA ARG A 182 -20.41 -2.32 -2.11
C ARG A 182 -19.61 -1.05 -2.33
N THR A 183 -18.30 -1.14 -2.17
CA THR A 183 -17.35 -0.12 -2.62
C THR A 183 -16.55 -0.68 -3.78
N ASP A 184 -16.63 -0.03 -4.93
CA ASP A 184 -15.82 -0.33 -6.12
C ASP A 184 -14.58 0.57 -6.14
N PHE A 185 -13.45 0.06 -6.62
CA PHE A 185 -12.16 0.76 -6.67
C PHE A 185 -11.62 0.83 -8.10
N THR A 186 -11.13 2.01 -8.49
CA THR A 186 -10.48 2.24 -9.79
C THR A 186 -9.01 2.60 -9.58
N TRP A 187 -8.15 2.09 -10.47
CA TRP A 187 -6.69 2.16 -10.33
C TRP A 187 -6.04 2.78 -11.57
N ASP A 188 -5.07 3.66 -11.37
CA ASP A 188 -4.10 4.10 -12.38
C ASP A 188 -2.76 3.39 -12.14
N GLY A 189 -2.48 2.35 -12.92
CA GLY A 189 -1.37 1.44 -12.64
C GLY A 189 -1.47 0.84 -11.22
N PRO A 190 -0.48 1.05 -10.33
CA PRO A 190 -0.52 0.64 -8.93
C PRO A 190 -1.12 1.69 -7.98
N VAL A 191 -1.54 2.86 -8.47
CA VAL A 191 -2.06 3.97 -7.66
C VAL A 191 -3.58 3.91 -7.62
N LEU A 192 -4.16 3.93 -6.41
CA LEU A 192 -5.61 3.97 -6.24
C LEU A 192 -6.14 5.36 -6.64
N ALA A 193 -6.98 5.41 -7.66
CA ALA A 193 -7.48 6.66 -8.24
C ALA A 193 -8.89 7.01 -7.75
N GLU A 194 -9.74 6.03 -7.46
CA GLU A 194 -11.13 6.29 -7.09
C GLU A 194 -11.70 5.18 -6.22
N GLN A 195 -12.66 5.55 -5.37
CA GLN A 195 -13.65 4.63 -4.83
C GLN A 195 -15.07 5.14 -5.09
N THR A 196 -16.02 4.23 -5.31
CA THR A 196 -17.45 4.54 -5.27
C THR A 196 -18.20 3.56 -4.37
N THR A 197 -18.87 4.06 -3.33
CA THR A 197 -19.68 3.27 -2.40
C THR A 197 -21.16 3.37 -2.73
N ARG A 198 -21.84 2.22 -2.75
CA ARG A 198 -23.27 2.05 -2.94
C ARG A 198 -23.83 1.20 -1.81
N ALA A 199 -24.87 1.68 -1.15
CA ALA A 199 -25.58 0.94 -0.11
C ALA A 199 -27.03 1.42 -0.05
N ALA A 200 -27.94 0.57 0.44
CA ALA A 200 -29.37 0.90 0.50
C ALA A 200 -29.70 2.02 1.50
N ASP A 201 -28.83 2.23 2.49
CA ASP A 201 -28.92 3.29 3.50
C ASP A 201 -28.25 4.60 3.06
N LEU A 202 -27.54 4.60 1.93
CA LEU A 202 -27.02 5.83 1.32
C LEU A 202 -28.09 6.43 0.40
N PRO A 203 -28.30 7.76 0.44
CA PRO A 203 -29.26 8.43 -0.44
C PRO A 203 -28.88 8.27 -1.92
N ALA A 204 -27.58 8.09 -2.19
CA ALA A 204 -27.07 7.79 -3.51
C ALA A 204 -25.60 7.33 -3.47
N PRO A 205 -25.01 6.92 -4.61
CA PRO A 205 -23.60 6.57 -4.68
C PRO A 205 -22.69 7.72 -4.21
N HIS A 206 -21.77 7.42 -3.29
CA HIS A 206 -20.76 8.34 -2.78
C HIS A 206 -19.40 8.00 -3.40
N THR A 207 -18.78 8.97 -4.06
CA THR A 207 -17.52 8.78 -4.79
C THR A 207 -16.43 9.65 -4.19
N LEU A 208 -15.25 9.07 -3.96
CA LEU A 208 -14.02 9.83 -3.71
C LEU A 208 -13.03 9.54 -4.84
N THR A 209 -12.49 10.58 -5.44
CA THR A 209 -11.43 10.49 -6.46
C THR A 209 -10.18 11.19 -5.93
N TRP A 210 -9.00 10.61 -6.19
CA TRP A 210 -7.71 11.15 -5.76
C TRP A 210 -6.80 11.39 -6.94
N ASP A 211 -6.28 12.62 -7.03
CA ASP A 211 -5.22 12.95 -7.96
C ASP A 211 -3.87 12.81 -7.28
N HIS A 212 -2.89 12.25 -7.99
CA HIS A 212 -1.56 11.99 -7.47
C HIS A 212 -0.48 12.65 -8.32
N ARG A 213 0.62 13.04 -7.66
CA ARG A 213 1.91 13.32 -8.29
C ARG A 213 2.89 12.21 -7.89
N GLY A 214 3.09 11.25 -8.78
CA GLY A 214 3.76 10.00 -8.44
C GLY A 214 2.96 9.26 -7.38
N LEU A 215 3.56 8.95 -6.23
CA LEU A 215 2.87 8.28 -5.12
C LEU A 215 2.21 9.25 -4.12
N ARG A 216 2.41 10.56 -4.29
CA ARG A 216 1.89 11.56 -3.35
C ARG A 216 0.51 12.04 -3.79
N PRO A 217 -0.54 11.84 -2.99
CA PRO A 217 -1.85 12.43 -3.28
C PRO A 217 -1.77 13.96 -3.15
N ILE A 218 -2.37 14.66 -4.10
CA ILE A 218 -2.37 16.13 -4.19
C ILE A 218 -3.76 16.74 -4.12
N ALA A 219 -4.81 15.98 -4.45
CA ALA A 219 -6.19 16.43 -4.34
C ALA A 219 -7.15 15.27 -4.07
N GLN A 220 -8.28 15.59 -3.45
CA GLN A 220 -9.44 14.72 -3.30
C GLN A 220 -10.67 15.45 -3.83
N SER A 221 -11.42 14.78 -4.69
CA SER A 221 -12.79 15.19 -5.04
C SER A 221 -13.79 14.24 -4.39
N GLU A 222 -14.89 14.78 -3.91
CA GLU A 222 -15.99 14.04 -3.32
C GLU A 222 -17.28 14.36 -4.07
N SER A 223 -18.05 13.34 -4.44
CA SER A 223 -19.35 13.56 -5.10
C SER A 223 -20.45 12.61 -4.63
N ILE A 224 -21.66 13.16 -4.49
CA ILE A 224 -22.90 12.40 -4.22
C ILE A 224 -23.87 12.62 -5.38
N ALA A 225 -24.26 11.55 -6.08
CA ALA A 225 -25.14 11.63 -7.24
C ALA A 225 -26.62 11.63 -6.83
N THR A 226 -27.30 12.76 -6.65
CA THR A 226 -28.66 12.78 -6.03
C THR A 226 -29.76 12.04 -6.80
N ALA A 227 -30.79 11.56 -6.08
CA ALA A 227 -31.86 10.66 -6.57
C ALA A 227 -32.88 11.28 -7.55
N ALA A 228 -32.73 12.55 -7.96
CA ALA A 228 -33.47 13.12 -9.10
C ALA A 228 -33.03 12.49 -10.46
N ALA A 229 -32.23 11.43 -10.41
CA ALA A 229 -31.63 10.70 -11.53
C ALA A 229 -32.54 9.63 -12.18
N VAL A 230 -33.80 9.49 -11.76
CA VAL A 230 -34.75 8.52 -12.37
C VAL A 230 -36.04 9.24 -12.79
N GLY A 231 -35.93 10.21 -13.69
CA GLY A 231 -37.09 10.87 -14.27
C GLY A 231 -36.75 12.15 -15.02
N ASP A 232 -36.79 12.07 -16.35
CA ASP A 232 -36.93 13.18 -17.31
C ASP A 232 -35.80 14.24 -17.37
N GLY A 233 -34.77 13.92 -18.17
CA GLY A 233 -34.13 14.85 -19.13
C GLY A 233 -33.49 16.15 -18.64
N THR A 234 -33.43 16.44 -17.34
CA THR A 234 -32.95 17.70 -16.78
C THR A 234 -31.63 17.52 -16.03
N GLN A 235 -30.75 18.52 -16.14
CA GLN A 235 -29.34 18.50 -15.70
C GLN A 235 -29.11 17.83 -14.34
N GLU A 236 -28.19 16.87 -14.33
CA GLU A 236 -27.67 16.18 -13.14
C GLU A 236 -27.28 17.17 -12.03
N GLN A 237 -27.87 17.06 -10.85
CA GLN A 237 -27.38 17.77 -9.66
C GLN A 237 -26.45 16.86 -8.87
N VAL A 238 -25.15 17.00 -9.13
CA VAL A 238 -24.07 16.35 -8.39
C VAL A 238 -23.53 17.36 -7.37
N ASP A 239 -23.69 17.08 -6.08
CA ASP A 239 -22.94 17.83 -5.05
C ASP A 239 -21.48 17.40 -5.15
N ARG A 240 -20.58 18.34 -5.45
CA ARG A 240 -19.15 18.10 -5.64
C ARG A 240 -18.34 19.00 -4.74
N ARG A 241 -17.48 18.41 -3.93
CA ARG A 241 -16.51 19.12 -3.10
C ARG A 241 -15.10 18.75 -3.53
N PHE A 242 -14.21 19.74 -3.55
CA PHE A 242 -12.81 19.55 -3.90
C PHE A 242 -11.92 19.99 -2.74
N PHE A 243 -10.89 19.21 -2.45
CA PHE A 243 -9.93 19.46 -1.40
C PHE A 243 -8.51 19.28 -1.92
N ALA A 244 -7.63 20.26 -1.65
CA ALA A 244 -6.19 20.06 -1.82
C ALA A 244 -5.66 19.20 -0.68
N ILE A 245 -4.79 18.23 -0.98
CA ILE A 245 -4.14 17.38 0.03
C ILE A 245 -2.74 17.92 0.31
N VAL A 246 -2.48 18.18 1.60
CA VAL A 246 -1.11 18.37 2.10
C VAL A 246 -0.64 17.07 2.72
N THR A 247 0.60 16.71 2.43
CA THR A 247 1.24 15.49 2.92
C THR A 247 2.44 15.78 3.82
N ASP A 248 2.83 14.78 4.61
CA ASP A 248 4.10 14.76 5.34
C ASP A 248 5.32 14.53 4.41
N LEU A 249 6.49 14.32 5.04
CA LEU A 249 7.76 14.05 4.36
C LEU A 249 7.67 12.89 3.36
N VAL A 250 6.95 11.81 3.65
CA VAL A 250 6.93 10.60 2.83
C VAL A 250 5.74 10.52 1.88
N GLY A 251 4.71 11.33 2.10
CA GLY A 251 3.53 11.39 1.24
C GLY A 251 2.23 10.99 1.94
N THR A 252 2.24 10.81 3.25
CA THR A 252 1.04 10.54 4.05
C THR A 252 0.17 11.79 4.09
N PRO A 253 -1.14 11.73 3.78
CA PRO A 253 -2.04 12.86 3.95
C PRO A 253 -2.09 13.35 5.40
N THR A 254 -1.87 14.65 5.60
CA THR A 254 -1.94 15.31 6.91
C THR A 254 -3.07 16.33 7.00
N GLU A 255 -3.40 16.99 5.89
CA GLU A 255 -4.51 17.94 5.81
C GLU A 255 -5.28 17.80 4.50
N LEU A 256 -6.61 17.94 4.57
CA LEU A 256 -7.49 18.25 3.45
C LEU A 256 -7.93 19.70 3.59
N VAL A 257 -7.70 20.49 2.54
CA VAL A 257 -7.88 21.94 2.58
C VAL A 257 -8.85 22.33 1.49
N ASP A 258 -9.91 23.05 1.87
CA ASP A 258 -10.89 23.57 0.94
C ASP A 258 -10.35 24.87 0.29
N PRO A 259 -10.01 24.85 -1.01
CA PRO A 259 -9.42 26.00 -1.68
C PRO A 259 -10.39 27.15 -1.88
N VAL A 260 -11.71 26.91 -1.82
CA VAL A 260 -12.74 27.93 -1.97
C VAL A 260 -12.86 28.71 -0.67
N THR A 261 -13.01 28.02 0.46
CA THR A 261 -13.20 28.69 1.76
C THR A 261 -11.88 29.15 2.39
N GLY A 262 -10.74 28.60 1.98
CA GLY A 262 -9.48 28.96 2.60
C GLY A 262 -9.18 28.20 3.90
N THR A 263 -9.90 27.11 4.19
CA THR A 263 -9.90 26.47 5.52
C THR A 263 -9.46 25.00 5.48
N ILE A 264 -8.99 24.49 6.61
CA ILE A 264 -8.66 23.07 6.77
C ILE A 264 -9.94 22.31 7.13
N ALA A 265 -10.40 21.45 6.23
CA ALA A 265 -11.63 20.67 6.38
C ALA A 265 -11.42 19.37 7.17
N TRP A 266 -10.20 18.83 7.14
CA TRP A 266 -9.78 17.67 7.91
C TRP A 266 -8.28 17.71 8.18
N ARG A 267 -7.87 17.20 9.34
CA ARG A 267 -6.46 17.10 9.74
C ARG A 267 -6.20 15.85 10.55
N ALA A 268 -5.13 15.15 10.21
CA ALA A 268 -4.68 13.98 10.96
C ALA A 268 -3.69 14.33 12.08
N ALA A 269 -3.83 13.62 13.19
CA ALA A 269 -2.76 13.33 14.13
C ALA A 269 -2.38 11.84 13.98
N THR A 270 -1.11 11.58 13.67
CA THR A 270 -0.59 10.24 13.40
C THR A 270 0.49 9.87 14.40
N THR A 271 0.48 8.60 14.83
CA THR A 271 1.66 8.01 15.49
C THR A 271 2.77 7.76 14.48
N LEU A 272 3.98 7.44 14.95
CA LEU A 272 5.10 7.04 14.09
C LEU A 272 4.71 5.97 13.06
N TRP A 273 3.93 4.97 13.49
CA TRP A 273 3.53 3.82 12.68
C TRP A 273 2.17 3.98 11.97
N GLY A 274 1.65 5.20 11.90
CA GLY A 274 0.51 5.53 11.04
C GLY A 274 -0.87 5.29 11.66
N ASN A 275 -0.96 5.06 12.97
CA ASN A 275 -2.25 5.09 13.65
C ASN A 275 -2.79 6.51 13.61
N THR A 276 -3.95 6.70 12.97
CA THR A 276 -4.44 8.02 12.56
C THR A 276 -5.71 8.38 13.32
N SER A 277 -5.73 9.58 13.91
CA SER A 277 -6.91 10.18 14.52
C SER A 277 -7.17 11.56 13.93
N TRP A 278 -8.40 12.05 14.02
CA TRP A 278 -8.78 13.37 13.53
C TRP A 278 -9.90 13.95 14.39
N PRO A 279 -10.08 15.28 14.41
CA PRO A 279 -11.16 15.92 15.15
C PRO A 279 -12.53 15.46 14.63
N SER A 280 -13.49 15.24 15.55
CA SER A 280 -14.88 14.93 15.20
C SER A 280 -15.58 16.08 14.47
N SER A 281 -15.05 17.30 14.56
CA SER A 281 -15.51 18.48 13.83
C SER A 281 -15.05 18.54 12.37
N SER A 282 -14.32 17.53 11.87
CA SER A 282 -13.89 17.49 10.47
C SER A 282 -15.10 17.33 9.55
N THR A 283 -15.11 18.07 8.44
CA THR A 283 -16.26 18.09 7.49
C THR A 283 -16.08 17.15 6.29
N THR A 284 -14.93 16.50 6.22
CA THR A 284 -14.56 15.50 5.21
C THR A 284 -13.58 14.48 5.82
N TYR A 285 -13.18 13.48 5.05
CA TYR A 285 -12.30 12.39 5.45
C TYR A 285 -11.54 11.84 4.24
N THR A 286 -10.35 11.27 4.48
CA THR A 286 -9.64 10.46 3.48
C THR A 286 -9.23 9.11 4.06
N PRO A 287 -9.45 8.00 3.31
CA PRO A 287 -9.00 6.67 3.71
C PRO A 287 -7.52 6.43 3.40
N LEU A 288 -6.86 7.32 2.66
CA LEU A 288 -5.44 7.20 2.32
C LEU A 288 -4.55 7.28 3.58
N ARG A 289 -3.48 6.49 3.63
CA ARG A 289 -2.54 6.41 4.76
C ARG A 289 -1.11 6.62 4.25
N PHE A 290 -0.12 5.86 4.71
CA PHE A 290 1.21 5.90 4.08
C PHE A 290 1.09 5.66 2.56
N PRO A 291 2.06 6.09 1.75
CA PRO A 291 1.99 5.86 0.31
C PRO A 291 1.64 4.41 -0.03
N GLY A 292 0.66 4.21 -0.92
CA GLY A 292 0.14 2.89 -1.30
C GLY A 292 -0.96 2.32 -0.39
N GLN A 293 -1.21 2.94 0.77
CA GLN A 293 -2.08 2.38 1.79
C GLN A 293 -3.49 2.99 1.82
N TYR A 294 -4.49 2.12 2.02
CA TYR A 294 -5.91 2.46 2.18
C TYR A 294 -6.45 1.85 3.48
N PHE A 295 -7.04 2.66 4.37
CA PHE A 295 -7.62 2.18 5.62
C PHE A 295 -8.99 1.53 5.44
N ASP A 296 -9.11 0.28 5.89
CA ASP A 296 -10.37 -0.45 5.99
C ASP A 296 -10.90 -0.41 7.44
N PRO A 297 -12.00 0.32 7.71
CA PRO A 297 -12.58 0.40 9.05
C PRO A 297 -12.99 -0.97 9.62
N GLU A 298 -13.42 -1.89 8.76
CA GLU A 298 -13.92 -3.20 9.14
C GLU A 298 -12.82 -4.15 9.65
N THR A 299 -11.64 -4.12 9.01
CA THR A 299 -10.49 -4.94 9.43
C THR A 299 -9.63 -4.23 10.46
N ARG A 300 -9.68 -2.89 10.49
CA ARG A 300 -8.71 -2.00 11.15
C ARG A 300 -7.30 -2.04 10.55
N LEU A 301 -7.14 -2.69 9.40
CA LEU A 301 -5.89 -2.80 8.66
C LEU A 301 -5.86 -1.77 7.53
N HIS A 302 -4.67 -1.54 7.02
CA HIS A 302 -4.40 -0.75 5.84
C HIS A 302 -4.15 -1.71 4.68
N TYR A 303 -5.07 -1.79 3.72
CA TYR A 303 -4.79 -2.46 2.45
C TYR A 303 -3.61 -1.77 1.76
N ASN A 304 -2.58 -2.54 1.40
CA ASN A 304 -1.36 -2.06 0.78
C ASN A 304 -0.99 -2.97 -0.41
N LEU A 305 -1.85 -2.95 -1.42
CA LEU A 305 -1.76 -3.69 -2.68
C LEU A 305 -1.58 -5.22 -2.51
N HIS A 306 -0.37 -5.67 -2.24
CA HIS A 306 -0.02 -7.08 -2.06
C HIS A 306 -0.14 -7.58 -0.63
N ARG A 307 -0.21 -6.69 0.36
CA ARG A 307 -0.32 -7.05 1.78
C ARG A 307 -1.29 -6.16 2.55
N TYR A 308 -1.57 -6.53 3.80
CA TYR A 308 -2.39 -5.74 4.72
C TYR A 308 -1.54 -5.31 5.92
N TYR A 309 -1.40 -4.00 6.12
CA TYR A 309 -0.57 -3.42 7.17
C TYR A 309 -1.38 -3.09 8.42
N ASP A 310 -0.88 -3.48 9.59
CA ASP A 310 -1.42 -3.13 10.91
C ASP A 310 -0.59 -1.98 11.53
N PRO A 311 -1.13 -0.76 11.62
CA PRO A 311 -0.42 0.38 12.22
C PRO A 311 -0.23 0.25 13.73
N GLU A 312 -1.00 -0.60 14.43
CA GLU A 312 -0.83 -0.81 15.87
C GLU A 312 0.42 -1.64 16.16
N THR A 313 0.80 -2.53 15.24
CA THR A 313 1.94 -3.44 15.42
C THR A 313 3.13 -3.11 14.53
N ALA A 314 2.94 -2.25 13.52
CA ALA A 314 3.93 -1.91 12.48
C ALA A 314 4.33 -3.10 11.60
N ARG A 315 3.37 -3.99 11.33
CA ARG A 315 3.60 -5.26 10.65
C ARG A 315 2.57 -5.52 9.56
N TYR A 316 2.90 -6.40 8.64
CA TYR A 316 1.94 -6.98 7.71
C TYR A 316 1.23 -8.18 8.33
N ALA A 317 -0.02 -8.41 7.90
CA ALA A 317 -0.84 -9.53 8.32
C ALA A 317 -0.50 -10.85 7.59
N SER A 318 0.42 -10.77 6.62
CA SER A 318 1.00 -11.89 5.89
C SER A 318 2.50 -11.62 5.66
N PRO A 319 3.33 -12.67 5.54
CA PRO A 319 4.73 -12.51 5.18
C PRO A 319 4.88 -11.89 3.79
N ASP A 320 6.02 -11.28 3.53
CA ASP A 320 6.39 -10.81 2.19
C ASP A 320 6.37 -11.98 1.19
N PRO A 321 5.60 -11.90 0.09
CA PRO A 321 5.57 -12.95 -0.92
C PRO A 321 6.91 -13.10 -1.67
N LEU A 322 7.83 -12.13 -1.55
CA LEU A 322 9.21 -12.23 -2.04
C LEU A 322 10.16 -12.82 -0.99
N GLY A 323 9.63 -13.24 0.17
CA GLY A 323 10.39 -13.85 1.26
C GLY A 323 11.40 -12.88 1.87
N LEU A 324 12.65 -13.32 1.99
CA LEU A 324 13.73 -12.55 2.61
C LEU A 324 14.48 -11.63 1.64
N ALA A 325 14.15 -11.66 0.34
CA ALA A 325 14.86 -10.86 -0.65
C ALA A 325 14.71 -9.34 -0.42
N PRO A 326 13.52 -8.81 -0.07
CA PRO A 326 13.36 -7.36 0.15
C PRO A 326 13.89 -6.90 1.52
N ALA A 327 13.74 -7.72 2.56
CA ALA A 327 14.16 -7.40 3.91
C ALA A 327 14.41 -8.68 4.75
N PRO A 328 15.31 -8.63 5.75
CA PRO A 328 15.57 -9.77 6.64
C PRO A 328 14.37 -10.24 7.46
N ASN A 329 13.35 -9.40 7.63
CA ASN A 329 12.14 -9.72 8.38
C ASN A 329 10.91 -9.52 7.46
N PRO A 330 10.30 -10.61 6.97
CA PRO A 330 9.27 -10.54 5.92
C PRO A 330 7.93 -10.00 6.45
N ASP A 331 7.75 -9.91 7.77
CA ASP A 331 6.50 -9.50 8.39
C ASP A 331 6.47 -8.00 8.74
N THR A 332 7.61 -7.31 8.66
CA THR A 332 7.71 -5.90 9.06
C THR A 332 7.45 -4.95 7.90
N TYR A 333 7.03 -3.72 8.20
CA TYR A 333 6.89 -2.68 7.18
C TYR A 333 8.24 -2.15 6.71
N VAL A 334 8.68 -1.04 7.27
CA VAL A 334 10.00 -0.45 6.99
C VAL A 334 10.68 -0.11 8.30
N ARG A 335 12.01 -0.02 8.27
CA ARG A 335 12.80 0.28 9.46
C ARG A 335 12.50 1.65 10.07
N ASN A 336 12.25 2.65 9.21
CA ASN A 336 11.94 4.01 9.62
C ASN A 336 10.95 4.64 8.64
N PRO A 337 9.68 4.85 9.03
CA PRO A 337 8.60 5.28 8.13
C PRO A 337 8.70 6.77 7.74
N HIS A 338 9.68 7.50 8.27
CA HIS A 338 9.99 8.86 7.82
C HIS A 338 11.08 8.88 6.74
N VAL A 339 11.78 7.77 6.52
CA VAL A 339 12.88 7.67 5.55
C VAL A 339 12.54 6.69 4.43
N TRP A 340 11.73 5.67 4.72
CA TRP A 340 11.38 4.60 3.80
C TRP A 340 9.87 4.44 3.71
N THR A 341 9.41 3.92 2.59
CA THR A 341 8.01 3.51 2.36
C THR A 341 8.00 2.19 1.60
N ASP A 342 6.92 1.42 1.71
CA ASP A 342 6.65 0.28 0.83
C ASP A 342 5.27 0.46 0.19
N PRO A 343 5.19 1.15 -0.98
CA PRO A 343 3.95 1.51 -1.63
C PRO A 343 3.20 0.34 -2.29
N LEU A 344 3.87 -0.80 -2.45
CA LEU A 344 3.29 -1.99 -3.08
C LEU A 344 3.05 -3.11 -2.05
N GLY A 345 3.61 -2.98 -0.84
CA GLY A 345 3.66 -4.10 0.08
C GLY A 345 4.55 -5.22 -0.41
N LEU A 346 5.70 -4.91 -1.02
CA LEU A 346 6.68 -5.89 -1.52
C LEU A 346 8.13 -5.54 -1.22
N SER A 347 8.48 -4.25 -1.13
CA SER A 347 9.87 -3.86 -0.86
C SER A 347 9.93 -2.44 -0.29
N PRO A 348 10.78 -2.19 0.71
CA PRO A 348 11.10 -0.84 1.13
C PRO A 348 11.77 -0.03 0.01
N HIS A 349 11.40 1.24 -0.11
CA HIS A 349 11.97 2.24 -1.02
C HIS A 349 12.23 3.54 -0.25
N PRO A 350 13.28 4.31 -0.57
CA PRO A 350 13.51 5.60 0.08
C PRO A 350 12.35 6.58 -0.18
N GLY A 351 11.76 7.12 0.89
CA GLY A 351 10.72 8.13 0.86
C GLY A 351 11.30 9.54 0.61
N GLY A 352 10.94 10.16 -0.51
CA GLY A 352 11.16 11.60 -0.76
C GLY A 352 12.62 12.05 -0.97
N GLY A 353 13.13 11.95 -2.21
CA GLY A 353 14.36 12.66 -2.60
C GLY A 353 15.16 12.14 -3.82
N GLY A 354 14.75 11.06 -4.51
CA GLY A 354 15.37 10.58 -5.77
C GLY A 354 14.77 11.22 -7.04
N PRO A 355 15.36 11.00 -8.24
CA PRO A 355 14.98 11.67 -9.49
C PRO A 355 13.53 11.36 -9.92
N ASP A 356 13.07 12.08 -10.95
CA ASP A 356 11.68 12.30 -11.35
C ASP A 356 10.76 11.06 -11.23
N PRO A 357 9.54 11.17 -10.65
CA PRO A 357 8.62 10.04 -10.43
C PRO A 357 8.19 9.26 -11.67
N VAL A 358 8.50 9.77 -12.88
CA VAL A 358 8.30 9.08 -14.15
C VAL A 358 9.23 7.85 -14.25
N GLU A 359 10.47 7.94 -13.74
CA GLU A 359 11.41 6.80 -13.72
C GLU A 359 11.00 5.73 -12.71
N ALA A 360 10.47 6.13 -11.54
CA ALA A 360 9.93 5.18 -10.56
C ALA A 360 8.68 4.46 -11.10
N GLY A 361 7.76 5.19 -11.75
CA GLY A 361 6.58 4.60 -12.38
C GLY A 361 6.91 3.65 -13.53
N GLU A 362 7.89 3.99 -14.38
CA GLU A 362 8.39 3.11 -15.44
C GLU A 362 9.16 1.90 -14.91
N GLN A 363 9.96 2.03 -13.85
CA GLN A 363 10.61 0.90 -13.17
C GLN A 363 9.59 -0.05 -12.53
N ILE A 364 8.55 0.49 -11.89
CA ILE A 364 7.46 -0.28 -11.26
C ILE A 364 6.59 -1.00 -12.31
N GLY A 365 6.33 -0.34 -13.45
CA GLY A 365 5.61 -0.93 -14.58
C GLY A 365 6.39 -2.01 -15.32
N ARG A 366 7.73 -1.96 -15.31
CA ARG A 366 8.59 -3.01 -15.90
C ARG A 366 8.72 -4.24 -14.99
N ALA A 367 8.85 -4.05 -13.67
CA ALA A 367 8.96 -5.16 -12.70
C ALA A 367 7.71 -6.06 -12.64
N THR A 368 6.53 -5.49 -12.94
CA THR A 368 5.24 -6.22 -12.90
C THR A 368 4.83 -6.85 -14.23
N ARG A 369 5.45 -6.46 -15.36
CA ARG A 369 5.10 -6.97 -16.70
C ARG A 369 5.73 -8.32 -17.06
N GLY A 370 6.71 -8.79 -16.29
CA GLY A 370 7.55 -9.92 -16.67
C GLY A 370 7.51 -11.13 -15.74
N VAL A 371 6.60 -11.22 -14.76
CA VAL A 371 6.54 -12.36 -13.82
C VAL A 371 5.51 -13.38 -14.31
N PRO A 372 5.90 -14.52 -14.93
CA PRO A 372 4.97 -15.62 -15.13
C PRO A 372 4.79 -16.29 -13.76
N ARG A 373 3.61 -16.13 -13.16
CA ARG A 373 3.24 -16.84 -11.93
C ARG A 373 2.79 -18.25 -12.31
N GLY A 374 3.77 -19.13 -12.51
CA GLY A 374 3.61 -20.55 -12.73
C GLY A 374 4.69 -21.31 -11.96
N SER A 375 4.28 -22.39 -11.29
CA SER A 375 5.10 -23.18 -10.38
C SER A 375 6.42 -23.67 -10.97
N GLY A 376 7.51 -23.46 -10.25
CA GLY A 376 8.75 -24.24 -10.35
C GLY A 376 9.85 -23.68 -11.26
N GLN A 377 10.53 -22.60 -10.83
CA GLN A 377 12.00 -22.44 -10.91
C GLN A 377 12.40 -21.04 -10.40
N LEU A 378 12.64 -20.94 -9.10
CA LEU A 378 13.08 -19.68 -8.43
C LEU A 378 14.59 -19.39 -8.56
N SER A 379 15.33 -20.11 -9.42
CA SER A 379 16.78 -19.92 -9.56
C SER A 379 17.21 -18.84 -10.55
N HIS A 380 16.29 -18.27 -11.34
CA HIS A 380 16.63 -17.25 -12.35
C HIS A 380 16.34 -15.79 -11.96
N ILE A 381 15.54 -15.54 -10.91
CA ILE A 381 15.11 -14.18 -10.52
C ILE A 381 16.19 -13.44 -9.69
N ALA A 382 17.10 -14.15 -9.03
CA ALA A 382 18.16 -13.53 -8.23
C ALA A 382 19.20 -12.76 -9.06
N ASN A 383 19.32 -13.04 -10.37
CA ASN A 383 20.38 -12.46 -11.20
C ASN A 383 19.97 -11.17 -11.93
N GLU A 384 18.69 -10.89 -12.17
CA GLU A 384 18.27 -9.65 -12.84
C GLU A 384 18.10 -8.47 -11.88
N VAL A 385 17.78 -8.72 -10.60
CA VAL A 385 17.76 -7.66 -9.56
C VAL A 385 19.19 -7.24 -9.18
N THR A 386 20.16 -8.14 -9.27
CA THR A 386 21.57 -7.88 -8.96
C THR A 386 22.32 -7.17 -10.10
N ALA A 387 21.79 -7.18 -11.34
CA ALA A 387 22.41 -6.54 -12.49
C ALA A 387 22.15 -5.02 -12.61
N LEU A 388 21.37 -4.42 -11.70
CA LEU A 388 21.00 -3.00 -11.71
C LEU A 388 21.94 -2.11 -10.87
N GLY A 389 23.26 -2.32 -10.95
CA GLY A 389 24.28 -1.27 -10.77
C GLY A 389 24.21 -0.35 -9.53
N PHE A 390 23.84 -0.86 -8.35
CA PHE A 390 23.96 -0.11 -7.10
C PHE A 390 25.25 -0.47 -6.37
N ASP A 391 26.13 0.52 -6.22
CA ASP A 391 27.43 0.46 -5.53
C ASP A 391 27.24 0.01 -4.07
N GLN A 392 27.56 -1.25 -3.77
CA GLN A 392 27.80 -1.71 -2.41
C GLN A 392 29.18 -1.24 -1.96
N ARG A 393 29.30 0.03 -1.58
CA ARG A 393 30.45 0.50 -0.81
C ARG A 393 30.16 0.40 0.68
N GLY A 394 30.65 -0.68 1.30
CA GLY A 394 30.81 -0.73 2.76
C GLY A 394 30.67 -2.09 3.43
N ALA A 395 31.30 -3.15 2.93
CA ALA A 395 31.63 -4.34 3.74
C ALA A 395 32.79 -5.11 3.10
N ALA A 396 34.02 -4.61 3.30
CA ALA A 396 35.23 -5.40 3.06
C ALA A 396 35.71 -5.93 4.41
N ASP A 397 35.69 -7.25 4.55
CA ASP A 397 36.75 -8.11 5.13
C ASP A 397 36.16 -9.34 5.85
N ALA A 398 36.02 -10.42 5.08
CA ALA A 398 36.23 -11.79 5.53
C ALA A 398 36.35 -12.70 4.30
N THR A 399 37.57 -12.83 3.78
CA THR A 399 37.95 -13.96 2.93
C THR A 399 38.27 -15.14 3.84
N ASP A 400 37.69 -16.31 3.62
CA ASP A 400 38.41 -17.45 3.01
C ASP A 400 37.55 -18.73 2.87
N ALA A 401 37.83 -19.44 1.76
CA ALA A 401 37.70 -20.87 1.41
C ALA A 401 36.57 -21.78 1.95
N ALA A 402 35.78 -22.40 1.05
CA ALA A 402 36.04 -23.78 0.55
C ALA A 402 34.90 -24.42 -0.28
N ALA A 403 35.28 -24.92 -1.48
CA ALA A 403 34.85 -26.17 -2.16
C ALA A 403 33.35 -26.44 -2.49
N ARG A 404 32.93 -26.42 -3.77
CA ARG A 404 32.97 -27.46 -4.84
C ARG A 404 31.80 -28.49 -4.85
N THR A 405 30.99 -28.38 -5.91
CA THR A 405 30.46 -29.43 -6.83
C THR A 405 29.67 -30.66 -6.32
N ALA A 406 28.43 -30.84 -6.80
CA ALA A 406 27.89 -32.12 -7.29
C ALA A 406 26.59 -31.93 -8.11
N PHE A 407 26.60 -32.36 -9.38
CA PHE A 407 25.41 -32.72 -10.16
C PHE A 407 25.02 -34.17 -9.84
N GLY A 408 23.73 -34.47 -9.69
CA GLY A 408 23.22 -35.82 -9.46
C GLY A 408 21.72 -35.93 -9.78
N SER A 409 21.38 -36.95 -10.56
CA SER A 409 20.18 -37.17 -11.38
C SER A 409 18.91 -37.68 -10.67
N SER A 410 17.80 -37.58 -11.43
CA SER A 410 16.71 -38.55 -11.61
C SER A 410 15.41 -38.42 -10.79
N GLY A 411 14.30 -38.33 -11.56
CA GLY A 411 12.91 -38.43 -11.11
C GLY A 411 11.98 -38.27 -12.31
N GLY A 412 11.79 -39.33 -13.09
CA GLY A 412 10.88 -39.37 -14.25
C GLY A 412 9.48 -39.87 -13.89
N VAL A 413 8.48 -39.47 -14.69
CA VAL A 413 7.15 -40.09 -14.76
C VAL A 413 6.85 -40.43 -16.22
N TRP A 414 6.37 -41.65 -16.43
CA TRP A 414 6.08 -42.28 -17.72
C TRP A 414 4.72 -41.84 -18.30
N MET A 415 4.61 -41.75 -19.62
CA MET A 415 3.34 -41.83 -20.35
C MET A 415 3.50 -42.77 -21.56
N ASP A 416 2.55 -43.70 -21.73
CA ASP A 416 2.44 -44.59 -22.89
C ASP A 416 1.84 -43.86 -24.11
N PRO A 417 2.25 -44.19 -25.35
CA PRO A 417 1.76 -43.55 -26.57
C PRO A 417 0.49 -44.21 -27.13
N LEU A 418 -0.42 -43.39 -27.69
CA LEU A 418 -1.49 -43.84 -28.59
C LEU A 418 -1.16 -43.51 -30.07
N PRO A 419 -1.65 -44.29 -31.05
CA PRO A 419 -0.94 -44.55 -32.31
C PRO A 419 -1.15 -43.54 -33.46
N ASN A 420 -1.56 -42.30 -33.22
CA ASN A 420 -1.93 -41.40 -34.33
C ASN A 420 -1.67 -39.90 -34.12
N GLY A 421 -0.85 -39.51 -33.14
CA GLY A 421 -0.07 -38.26 -33.21
C GLY A 421 -0.83 -36.92 -33.30
N ASN A 422 -2.10 -36.83 -32.95
CA ASN A 422 -2.84 -35.56 -32.88
C ASN A 422 -3.66 -35.45 -31.58
N LEU A 423 -3.52 -34.32 -30.88
CA LEU A 423 -4.38 -33.91 -29.77
C LEU A 423 -5.29 -32.78 -30.27
N ALA A 424 -6.60 -33.03 -30.27
CA ALA A 424 -7.62 -32.08 -30.67
C ALA A 424 -7.94 -31.10 -29.53
N VAL A 425 -8.01 -29.80 -29.86
CA VAL A 425 -8.70 -28.79 -29.07
C VAL A 425 -9.76 -28.17 -29.98
N LEU A 426 -11.03 -28.25 -29.58
CA LEU A 426 -12.12 -27.47 -30.17
C LEU A 426 -12.51 -26.31 -29.23
N PRO A 427 -13.07 -25.21 -29.78
CA PRO A 427 -12.75 -23.86 -29.31
C PRO A 427 -13.94 -23.13 -28.66
N THR A 428 -13.63 -22.12 -27.84
CA THR A 428 -14.46 -20.92 -27.68
C THR A 428 -13.57 -19.67 -27.70
N GLN A 429 -14.04 -18.68 -28.46
CA GLN A 429 -13.27 -17.65 -29.17
C GLN A 429 -12.85 -16.46 -28.29
N PHE A 430 -11.61 -16.00 -28.46
CA PHE A 430 -11.25 -14.58 -28.71
C PHE A 430 -9.91 -14.57 -29.48
N GLN A 431 -9.90 -14.11 -30.73
CA GLN A 431 -8.69 -14.02 -31.56
C GLN A 431 -7.97 -12.69 -31.33
N VAL A 432 -6.73 -12.75 -30.85
CA VAL A 432 -5.73 -11.70 -31.05
C VAL A 432 -4.82 -12.16 -32.19
N GLY A 433 -5.00 -11.56 -33.38
CA GLY A 433 -4.16 -11.81 -34.55
C GLY A 433 -2.76 -11.21 -34.40
N ALA A 434 -1.76 -11.92 -34.93
CA ALA A 434 -0.33 -11.71 -34.78
C ALA A 434 0.22 -10.42 -35.45
N TRP A 435 1.14 -9.74 -34.76
CA TRP A 435 1.71 -8.43 -35.13
C TRP A 435 3.15 -8.48 -35.67
N PHE A 436 3.74 -9.66 -35.77
CA PHE A 436 5.14 -9.83 -36.18
C PHE A 436 5.30 -11.06 -37.09
N GLU A 437 6.22 -10.98 -38.05
CA GLU A 437 6.69 -12.10 -38.84
C GLU A 437 8.15 -12.38 -38.53
N VAL A 438 8.58 -13.63 -38.69
CA VAL A 438 9.98 -14.02 -38.56
C VAL A 438 10.54 -14.20 -39.96
N ASP A 439 11.58 -13.46 -40.30
CA ASP A 439 12.23 -13.59 -41.60
C ASP A 439 13.03 -14.92 -41.70
N PRO A 440 13.46 -15.32 -42.90
CA PRO A 440 14.24 -16.55 -43.09
C PRO A 440 15.59 -16.59 -42.36
N ALA A 441 16.07 -15.45 -41.85
CA ALA A 441 17.27 -15.36 -41.03
C ALA A 441 16.96 -15.45 -39.52
N GLY A 442 15.70 -15.61 -39.13
CA GLY A 442 15.25 -15.75 -37.74
C GLY A 442 14.94 -14.42 -37.03
N THR A 443 14.88 -13.30 -37.76
CA THR A 443 14.64 -11.97 -37.17
C THR A 443 13.14 -11.67 -37.13
N VAL A 444 12.64 -11.27 -35.95
CA VAL A 444 11.24 -10.84 -35.77
C VAL A 444 11.08 -9.41 -36.28
N VAL A 445 10.29 -9.23 -37.35
CA VAL A 445 10.00 -7.93 -37.96
C VAL A 445 8.50 -7.60 -37.89
N PRO A 446 8.13 -6.32 -37.62
CA PRO A 446 6.73 -5.92 -37.59
C PRO A 446 6.11 -5.92 -39.00
N ARG A 447 4.90 -6.47 -39.14
CA ARG A 447 4.15 -6.46 -40.40
C ARG A 447 3.79 -5.01 -40.79
N ARG A 448 4.09 -4.59 -42.03
CA ARG A 448 3.59 -3.31 -42.57
C ARG A 448 2.14 -3.44 -43.00
N GLY A 449 1.27 -2.59 -42.45
CA GLY A 449 -0.13 -2.47 -42.86
C GLY A 449 -0.79 -1.22 -42.27
N SER A 450 -1.80 -0.70 -42.97
CA SER A 450 -2.67 0.39 -42.50
C SER A 450 -3.91 -0.17 -41.80
N ILE A 451 -4.33 0.47 -40.72
CA ILE A 451 -5.59 0.14 -40.02
C ILE A 451 -6.52 1.35 -40.10
N SER A 452 -7.78 1.09 -40.45
CA SER A 452 -8.84 2.09 -40.47
C SER A 452 -9.78 1.85 -39.27
N LEU A 453 -9.97 2.87 -38.43
CA LEU A 453 -10.84 2.82 -37.26
C LEU A 453 -11.65 4.13 -37.21
N ASN A 454 -12.99 4.01 -37.23
CA ASN A 454 -13.93 5.14 -37.20
C ASN A 454 -13.63 6.26 -38.23
N GLY A 455 -13.26 5.89 -39.46
CA GLY A 455 -13.04 6.85 -40.55
C GLY A 455 -11.70 7.59 -40.50
N PHE A 456 -10.76 7.17 -39.66
CA PHE A 456 -9.39 7.66 -39.68
C PHE A 456 -8.44 6.53 -40.07
N ASP A 457 -7.62 6.78 -41.10
CA ASP A 457 -6.56 5.87 -41.54
C ASP A 457 -5.26 6.16 -40.78
N LEU A 458 -4.74 5.17 -40.05
CA LEU A 458 -3.44 5.23 -39.42
C LEU A 458 -2.42 4.47 -40.27
N VAL A 459 -1.41 5.19 -40.77
CA VAL A 459 -0.25 4.62 -41.48
C VAL A 459 0.92 4.55 -40.51
N LEU A 460 1.37 3.34 -40.19
CA LEU A 460 2.54 3.11 -39.33
C LEU A 460 3.81 2.99 -40.19
N THR A 461 4.71 3.96 -40.07
CA THR A 461 6.07 3.89 -40.62
C THR A 461 7.08 3.53 -39.52
N PRO A 462 7.95 2.52 -39.72
CA PRO A 462 9.02 2.23 -38.77
C PRO A 462 10.07 3.34 -38.77
N ARG A 463 10.60 3.72 -37.60
CA ARG A 463 11.90 4.41 -37.48
C ARG A 463 12.98 3.40 -37.14
#